data_AF-A7VEA6-F1
#
_entry.id   AF-A7VEA6-F1
#
_cell.length_a   1.000
_cell.length_b   1.000
_cell.length_c   1.000
_cell.angle_alpha   90.00
_cell.angle_beta   90.00
_cell.angle_gamma   90.00
#
_symmetry.space_group_name_H-M   'P 1'
#
loop_
_entity.id
_entity.type
_entity.pdbx_description
1 polymer ?
#
loop_
_entity_poly.entity_id
_entity_poly.type
_entity_poly.pdbx_seq_one_letter_code
_entity_poly.pdbx_strand_id
1 'polypeptide(L)'
;MTYEEFLKLTKKNLKRFFPESFQERKVEIMEVLKNNNIKLQGVYLPGTKSYTSVPLLYLESYYQELEDGKKLEDVWQKIAQDYQKCQEAEISIDGISSREWDYETIKKSLTVYVRNAQENIDFLASCPHEIREDLALVYGFHVLVDGEKAGSAIINYDRLRWLGVSEEQLKQDAWENMKQSNPPCFLDLQDMLAKMYSDELGDVKAGSLEYLEDVDPNAMMYVLTNSN
;
A
#
# COMPACT_ATOMS: atom_id res chain seq x y z
N MET A 1 2.11 28.23 2.87
CA MET A 1 2.85 27.47 3.91
C MET A 1 3.69 26.46 3.15
N THR A 2 4.95 26.26 3.54
CA THR A 2 5.79 25.22 2.92
C THR A 2 5.48 23.83 3.49
N TYR A 3 5.83 22.76 2.77
CA TYR A 3 5.65 21.40 3.28
C TYR A 3 6.42 21.16 4.59
N GLU A 4 7.66 21.65 4.71
CA GLU A 4 8.44 21.52 5.96
C GLU A 4 7.78 22.24 7.14
N GLU A 5 7.18 23.41 6.92
CA GLU A 5 6.41 24.11 7.95
C GLU A 5 5.17 23.31 8.35
N PHE A 6 4.45 22.76 7.37
CA PHE A 6 3.31 21.89 7.62
C PHE A 6 3.71 20.70 8.50
N LEU A 7 4.80 19.99 8.17
CA LEU A 7 5.29 18.85 8.96
C LEU A 7 5.63 19.23 10.40
N LYS A 8 6.34 20.36 10.59
CA LYS A 8 6.69 20.88 11.93
C LYS A 8 5.45 21.22 12.75
N LEU A 9 4.47 21.90 12.14
CA LEU A 9 3.22 22.29 12.81
C LEU A 9 2.36 21.06 13.10
N THR A 10 2.26 20.11 12.17
CA THR A 10 1.55 18.84 12.34
C THR A 10 2.12 18.06 13.52
N LYS A 11 3.43 17.83 13.56
CA LYS A 11 4.09 17.14 14.68
C LYS A 11 3.82 17.80 16.04
N LYS A 12 3.76 19.13 16.07
CA LYS A 12 3.56 19.91 17.30
C LYS A 12 2.09 19.93 17.77
N ASN A 13 1.14 20.04 16.84
CA ASN A 13 -0.24 20.40 17.17
C ASN A 13 -1.25 19.27 16.98
N LEU A 14 -0.97 18.29 16.11
CA LEU A 14 -1.93 17.23 15.73
C LEU A 14 -2.45 16.45 16.95
N LYS A 15 -1.64 16.28 17.99
CA LYS A 15 -2.02 15.59 19.23
C LYS A 15 -3.32 16.14 19.86
N ARG A 16 -3.61 17.43 19.69
CA ARG A 16 -4.80 18.09 20.25
C ARG A 16 -6.11 17.66 19.59
N PHE A 17 -6.03 17.06 18.41
CA PHE A 17 -7.18 16.60 17.63
C PHE A 17 -7.51 15.12 17.88
N PHE A 18 -6.65 14.40 18.61
CA PHE A 18 -6.89 13.03 19.02
C PHE A 18 -7.73 12.94 20.31
N PRO A 19 -8.57 11.90 20.46
CA PRO A 19 -9.32 11.67 21.69
C PRO A 19 -8.40 11.32 22.88
N GLU A 20 -8.95 11.36 24.09
CA GLU A 20 -8.20 11.17 25.34
C GLU A 20 -7.39 9.86 25.38
N SER A 21 -7.92 8.78 24.80
CA SER A 21 -7.27 7.46 24.72
C SER A 21 -5.93 7.46 23.99
N PHE A 22 -5.65 8.46 23.16
CA PHE A 22 -4.39 8.60 22.42
C PHE A 22 -3.44 9.63 23.07
N GLN A 23 -3.86 10.33 24.12
CA GLN A 23 -3.08 11.42 24.73
C GLN A 23 -1.80 10.95 25.43
N GLU A 24 -1.69 9.67 25.80
CA GLU A 24 -0.43 9.13 26.32
C GLU A 24 0.59 8.87 25.20
N ARG A 25 0.15 8.77 23.95
CA ARG A 25 1.02 8.51 22.80
C ARG A 25 1.59 9.82 22.26
N LYS A 26 2.77 9.73 21.65
CA LYS A 26 3.44 10.84 21.00
C LYS A 26 3.19 10.77 19.50
N VAL A 27 2.87 11.90 18.90
CA VAL A 27 2.83 12.04 17.44
C VAL A 27 4.26 12.13 16.94
N GLU A 28 4.65 11.22 16.06
CA GLU A 28 5.92 11.23 15.36
C GLU A 28 5.70 11.31 13.86
N ILE A 29 6.70 11.85 13.16
CA ILE A 29 6.76 11.88 11.70
C ILE A 29 8.07 11.22 11.30
N MET A 30 8.01 10.31 10.34
CA MET A 30 9.18 9.65 9.78
C MET A 30 9.17 9.70 8.25
N GLU A 31 10.36 9.77 7.65
CA GLU A 31 10.55 9.51 6.23
C GLU A 31 10.49 7.99 5.99
N VAL A 32 9.75 7.59 4.97
CA VAL A 32 9.70 6.21 4.49
C VAL A 32 9.96 6.15 3.01
N LEU A 33 10.68 5.11 2.60
CA LEU A 33 10.83 4.74 1.21
C LEU A 33 9.61 3.90 0.82
N LYS A 34 8.71 4.48 0.02
CA LYS A 34 7.71 3.74 -0.73
C LYS A 34 8.39 3.03 -1.92
N ASN A 35 7.61 2.24 -2.66
CA ASN A 35 8.08 1.55 -3.87
C ASN A 35 8.82 2.49 -4.81
N ASN A 36 9.89 1.99 -5.44
CA ASN A 36 10.63 2.69 -6.49
C ASN A 36 11.24 4.03 -6.01
N ASN A 37 11.87 3.99 -4.82
CA ASN A 37 12.61 5.10 -4.21
C ASN A 37 11.80 6.40 -3.97
N ILE A 38 10.47 6.30 -3.95
CA ILE A 38 9.59 7.44 -3.62
C ILE A 38 9.65 7.68 -2.11
N LYS A 39 10.19 8.83 -1.72
CA LYS A 39 10.25 9.26 -0.32
C LYS A 39 8.96 9.96 0.08
N LEU A 40 8.32 9.47 1.13
CA LEU A 40 7.14 10.08 1.73
C LEU A 40 7.36 10.33 3.22
N GLN A 41 6.64 11.29 3.78
CA GLN A 41 6.61 11.52 5.21
C GLN A 41 5.30 11.01 5.78
N GLY A 42 5.41 10.05 6.70
CA GLY A 42 4.26 9.45 7.37
C GLY A 42 4.15 9.91 8.81
N VAL A 43 2.92 10.21 9.24
CA VAL A 43 2.60 10.37 10.67
C VAL A 43 2.26 9.02 11.27
N TYR A 44 2.84 8.75 12.44
CA TYR A 44 2.54 7.57 13.24
C TYR A 44 2.61 7.90 14.73
N LEU A 45 1.91 7.09 15.51
CA LEU A 45 1.99 7.11 16.97
C LEU A 45 2.65 5.78 17.37
N PRO A 46 3.80 5.78 18.07
CA PRO A 46 4.46 4.54 18.48
C PRO A 46 3.51 3.57 19.21
N GLY A 47 3.72 2.28 18.97
CA GLY A 47 2.89 1.21 19.53
C GLY A 47 2.99 1.15 21.05
N THR A 48 1.94 0.65 21.67
CA THR A 48 1.88 0.36 23.12
C THR A 48 1.42 -1.07 23.33
N LYS A 49 1.32 -1.55 24.58
CA LYS A 49 0.73 -2.87 24.86
C LYS A 49 -0.69 -3.02 24.30
N SER A 50 -1.45 -1.93 24.28
CA SER A 50 -2.83 -1.90 23.75
C SER A 50 -2.90 -1.66 22.24
N TYR A 51 -1.82 -1.16 21.63
CA TYR A 51 -1.74 -0.82 20.21
C TYR A 51 -0.51 -1.44 19.59
N THR A 52 -0.61 -2.72 19.24
CA THR A 52 0.48 -3.49 18.62
C THR A 52 0.58 -3.23 17.10
N SER A 53 -0.55 -3.00 16.44
CA SER A 53 -0.59 -2.50 15.07
C SER A 53 -0.51 -0.97 15.07
N VAL A 54 0.37 -0.41 14.25
CA VAL A 54 0.65 1.04 14.19
C VAL A 54 0.42 1.53 12.77
N PRO A 55 -0.68 2.26 12.52
CA PRO A 55 -0.89 2.91 11.23
C PRO A 55 0.21 3.92 10.92
N LEU A 56 0.49 4.09 9.62
CA LEU A 56 1.33 5.15 9.09
C LEU A 56 0.56 5.86 7.99
N LEU A 57 0.20 7.13 8.22
CA LEU A 57 -0.52 7.94 7.22
C LEU A 57 0.43 8.88 6.52
N TYR A 58 0.53 8.77 5.20
CA TYR A 58 1.32 9.68 4.37
C TYR A 58 0.72 11.08 4.38
N LEU A 59 1.57 12.09 4.56
CA LEU A 59 1.17 13.48 4.78
C LEU A 59 1.03 14.28 3.49
N GLU A 60 1.51 13.75 2.36
CA GLU A 60 1.50 14.43 1.06
C GLU A 60 0.08 14.71 0.56
N SER A 61 -0.84 13.75 0.68
CA SER A 61 -2.24 13.93 0.26
C SER A 61 -2.97 14.96 1.13
N TYR A 62 -2.73 14.94 2.44
CA TYR A 62 -3.29 15.93 3.36
C TYR A 62 -2.72 17.34 3.14
N TYR A 63 -1.44 17.42 2.75
CA TYR A 63 -0.84 18.68 2.37
C TYR A 63 -1.43 19.22 1.05
N GLN A 64 -1.69 18.35 0.07
CA GLN A 64 -2.41 18.75 -1.14
C GLN A 64 -3.80 19.33 -0.82
N GLU A 65 -4.54 18.75 0.13
CA GLU A 65 -5.83 19.31 0.57
C GLU A 65 -5.70 20.73 1.14
N LEU A 66 -4.59 21.03 1.83
CA LEU A 66 -4.28 22.38 2.31
C LEU A 66 -3.97 23.33 1.16
N GLU A 67 -3.22 22.88 0.15
CA GLU A 67 -2.93 23.66 -1.07
C GLU A 67 -4.20 23.94 -1.89
N ASP A 68 -5.14 23.00 -1.87
CA ASP A 68 -6.47 23.12 -2.49
C ASP A 68 -7.42 24.04 -1.69
N GLY A 69 -6.95 24.64 -0.59
CA GLY A 69 -7.63 25.69 0.14
C GLY A 69 -8.37 25.25 1.41
N LYS A 70 -8.24 23.99 1.86
CA LYS A 70 -8.77 23.59 3.18
C LYS A 70 -8.02 24.29 4.31
N LYS A 71 -8.68 24.47 5.46
CA LYS A 71 -8.02 25.04 6.64
C LYS A 71 -7.12 24.00 7.29
N LEU A 72 -6.03 24.46 7.89
CA LEU A 72 -5.04 23.61 8.54
C LEU A 72 -5.65 22.76 9.67
N GLU A 73 -6.52 23.35 10.48
CA GLU A 73 -7.21 22.66 11.57
C GLU A 73 -8.15 21.57 11.06
N ASP A 74 -8.84 21.80 9.94
CA ASP A 74 -9.71 20.81 9.31
C ASP A 74 -8.89 19.62 8.80
N VAL A 75 -7.72 19.89 8.21
CA VAL A 75 -6.76 18.86 7.77
C VAL A 75 -6.26 18.04 8.97
N TRP A 76 -5.90 18.68 10.09
CA TRP A 76 -5.49 17.95 11.30
C TRP A 76 -6.61 17.13 11.91
N GLN A 77 -7.84 17.64 11.91
CA GLN A 77 -9.00 16.88 12.35
C GLN A 77 -9.21 15.65 11.48
N LYS A 78 -9.08 15.78 10.17
CA LYS A 78 -9.17 14.65 9.22
C LYS A 78 -8.06 13.62 9.46
N ILE A 79 -6.80 14.05 9.63
CA ILE A 79 -5.68 13.14 9.93
C ILE A 79 -5.96 12.35 11.20
N ALA A 80 -6.40 13.00 12.28
CA ALA A 80 -6.69 12.31 13.54
C ALA A 80 -7.85 11.29 13.41
N GLN A 81 -8.91 11.66 12.67
CA GLN A 81 -10.04 10.76 12.38
C GLN A 81 -9.63 9.56 11.54
N ASP A 82 -8.89 9.79 10.46
CA ASP A 82 -8.42 8.72 9.57
C ASP A 82 -7.46 7.78 10.34
N TYR A 83 -6.58 8.34 11.18
CA TYR A 83 -5.67 7.55 11.99
C TYR A 83 -6.42 6.67 12.99
N GLN A 84 -7.44 7.22 13.65
CA GLN A 84 -8.28 6.46 14.57
C GLN A 84 -8.98 5.30 13.84
N LYS A 85 -9.58 5.57 12.68
CA LYS A 85 -10.23 4.53 11.86
C LYS A 85 -9.24 3.43 11.49
N CYS A 86 -8.06 3.78 10.99
CA CYS A 86 -7.03 2.79 10.66
C CYS A 86 -6.53 2.00 11.87
N GLN A 87 -6.50 2.62 13.06
CA GLN A 87 -6.08 1.96 14.29
C GLN A 87 -7.11 0.94 14.80
N GLU A 88 -8.38 1.20 14.57
CA GLU A 88 -9.53 0.38 14.98
C GLU A 88 -9.94 -0.64 13.91
N ALA A 89 -9.43 -0.49 12.68
CA ALA A 89 -9.79 -1.32 11.55
C ALA A 89 -9.50 -2.82 11.79
N GLU A 90 -10.45 -3.66 11.41
CA GLU A 90 -10.27 -5.10 11.46
C GLU A 90 -9.66 -5.60 10.15
N ILE A 91 -8.53 -6.30 10.27
CA ILE A 91 -7.88 -6.94 9.13
C ILE A 91 -8.18 -8.44 9.17
N SER A 92 -8.72 -8.96 8.07
CA SER A 92 -9.11 -10.36 7.94
C SER A 92 -8.76 -10.98 6.59
N ILE A 93 -8.76 -12.30 6.54
CA ILE A 93 -8.68 -13.12 5.32
C ILE A 93 -9.80 -14.13 5.42
N ASP A 94 -10.70 -14.19 4.43
CA ASP A 94 -11.86 -15.10 4.44
C ASP A 94 -12.66 -15.06 5.76
N GLY A 95 -12.79 -13.88 6.35
CA GLY A 95 -13.48 -13.66 7.63
C GLY A 95 -12.69 -14.05 8.89
N ILE A 96 -11.46 -14.54 8.75
CA ILE A 96 -10.56 -14.90 9.86
C ILE A 96 -9.73 -13.68 10.27
N SER A 97 -9.80 -13.31 11.54
CA SER A 97 -9.12 -12.14 12.10
C SER A 97 -7.60 -12.31 12.10
N SER A 98 -6.86 -11.21 11.87
CA SER A 98 -5.39 -11.20 11.85
C SER A 98 -4.69 -11.73 13.10
N ARG A 99 -5.41 -11.81 14.23
CA ARG A 99 -4.92 -12.37 15.50
C ARG A 99 -4.81 -13.90 15.48
N GLU A 100 -5.53 -14.55 14.59
CA GLU A 100 -5.66 -16.01 14.49
C GLU A 100 -4.94 -16.57 13.26
N TRP A 101 -4.29 -15.71 12.46
CA TRP A 101 -3.63 -16.15 11.24
C TRP A 101 -2.45 -17.08 11.52
N ASP A 102 -2.52 -18.25 10.91
CA ASP A 102 -1.38 -19.13 10.69
C ASP A 102 -1.01 -19.15 9.20
N TYR A 103 -0.07 -20.03 8.83
CA TYR A 103 0.33 -20.16 7.43
C TYR A 103 -0.82 -20.64 6.55
N GLU A 104 -1.62 -21.61 7.00
CA GLU A 104 -2.72 -22.18 6.20
C GLU A 104 -3.80 -21.14 5.89
N THR A 105 -4.05 -20.22 6.83
CA THR A 105 -4.98 -19.10 6.65
C THR A 105 -4.51 -18.17 5.53
N ILE A 106 -3.23 -17.78 5.52
CA ILE A 106 -2.72 -16.86 4.50
C ILE A 106 -2.42 -17.54 3.17
N LYS A 107 -2.18 -18.86 3.17
CA LYS A 107 -1.63 -19.62 2.06
C LYS A 107 -2.41 -19.44 0.77
N LYS A 108 -3.74 -19.46 0.82
CA LYS A 108 -4.61 -19.32 -0.36
C LYS A 108 -4.62 -17.92 -0.95
N SER A 109 -4.27 -16.92 -0.15
CA SER A 109 -4.25 -15.51 -0.53
C SER A 109 -2.86 -15.04 -0.95
N LEU A 110 -1.85 -15.93 -0.93
CA LEU A 110 -0.49 -15.62 -1.36
C LEU A 110 -0.46 -15.24 -2.85
N THR A 111 0.37 -14.25 -3.16
CA THR A 111 0.59 -13.74 -4.51
C THR A 111 2.02 -13.20 -4.65
N VAL A 112 2.42 -12.89 -5.89
CA VAL A 112 3.72 -12.32 -6.23
C VAL A 112 3.54 -10.86 -6.61
N TYR A 113 4.35 -9.99 -5.99
CA TYR A 113 4.46 -8.58 -6.33
C TYR A 113 5.77 -8.32 -7.05
N VAL A 114 5.73 -7.43 -8.04
CA VAL A 114 6.91 -7.02 -8.81
C VAL A 114 7.37 -5.65 -8.34
N ARG A 115 8.67 -5.49 -8.16
CA ARG A 115 9.34 -4.23 -7.85
C ARG A 115 10.59 -4.07 -8.69
N ASN A 116 11.04 -2.84 -8.91
CA ASN A 116 12.36 -2.62 -9.50
C ASN A 116 13.44 -3.09 -8.50
N ALA A 117 14.38 -3.93 -8.93
CA ALA A 117 15.39 -4.51 -8.05
C ALA A 117 16.38 -3.46 -7.51
N GLN A 118 16.83 -2.55 -8.38
CA GLN A 118 17.85 -1.56 -8.04
C GLN A 118 17.30 -0.44 -7.15
N GLU A 119 16.06 -0.02 -7.37
CA GLU A 119 15.43 1.07 -6.62
C GLU A 119 14.89 0.64 -5.24
N ASN A 120 14.83 -0.67 -4.97
CA ASN A 120 14.25 -1.21 -3.74
C ASN A 120 15.24 -2.06 -2.92
N ILE A 121 16.56 -1.89 -3.09
CA ILE A 121 17.60 -2.69 -2.41
C ILE A 121 17.40 -2.75 -0.89
N ASP A 122 17.18 -1.60 -0.24
CA ASP A 122 17.01 -1.54 1.22
C ASP A 122 15.77 -2.31 1.70
N PHE A 123 14.69 -2.25 0.93
CA PHE A 123 13.46 -3.01 1.21
C PHE A 123 13.69 -4.51 1.02
N LEU A 124 14.32 -4.90 -0.10
CA LEU A 124 14.59 -6.29 -0.46
C LEU A 124 15.53 -7.01 0.52
N ALA A 125 16.44 -6.28 1.16
CA ALA A 125 17.32 -6.84 2.20
C ALA A 125 16.56 -7.48 3.37
N SER A 126 15.28 -7.12 3.57
CA SER A 126 14.43 -7.61 4.65
C SER A 126 13.37 -8.64 4.23
N CYS A 127 13.22 -8.91 2.92
CA CYS A 127 12.14 -9.73 2.38
C CYS A 127 12.67 -10.91 1.56
N PRO A 128 12.03 -12.09 1.63
CA PRO A 128 12.28 -13.18 0.67
C PRO A 128 11.92 -12.72 -0.74
N HIS A 129 12.80 -12.95 -1.70
CA HIS A 129 12.64 -12.43 -3.06
C HIS A 129 13.43 -13.20 -4.11
N GLU A 130 13.01 -13.05 -5.36
CA GLU A 130 13.70 -13.59 -6.52
C GLU A 130 14.03 -12.48 -7.51
N ILE A 131 15.25 -12.45 -8.02
CA ILE A 131 15.68 -11.51 -9.05
C ILE A 131 15.48 -12.12 -10.44
N ARG A 132 14.84 -11.35 -11.33
CA ARG A 132 14.68 -11.64 -12.75
C ARG A 132 15.00 -10.37 -13.53
N GLU A 133 16.16 -10.34 -14.19
CA GLU A 133 16.67 -9.14 -14.84
C GLU A 133 16.73 -7.95 -13.87
N ASP A 134 16.07 -6.84 -14.18
CA ASP A 134 15.96 -5.63 -13.35
C ASP A 134 14.78 -5.66 -12.37
N LEU A 135 14.05 -6.78 -12.30
CA LEU A 135 12.88 -6.95 -11.44
C LEU A 135 13.19 -7.83 -10.23
N ALA A 136 12.61 -7.45 -9.11
CA ALA A 136 12.53 -8.25 -7.90
C ALA A 136 11.09 -8.72 -7.67
N LEU A 137 10.93 -10.02 -7.50
CA LEU A 137 9.66 -10.68 -7.22
C LEU A 137 9.59 -10.95 -5.72
N VAL A 138 8.65 -10.31 -5.04
CA VAL A 138 8.45 -10.41 -3.59
C VAL A 138 7.11 -11.05 -3.28
N TYR A 139 7.01 -11.71 -2.14
CA TYR A 139 5.82 -12.50 -1.79
C TYR A 139 4.98 -11.76 -0.74
N GLY A 140 3.67 -11.78 -0.96
CA GLY A 140 2.71 -11.18 -0.05
C GLY A 140 1.35 -11.84 -0.18
N PHE A 141 0.34 -11.27 0.46
CA PHE A 141 -1.02 -11.79 0.40
C PHE A 141 -2.05 -10.67 0.46
N HIS A 142 -3.22 -10.96 -0.10
CA HIS A 142 -4.38 -10.07 -0.05
C HIS A 142 -5.11 -10.19 1.28
N VAL A 143 -5.62 -9.06 1.77
CA VAL A 143 -6.40 -8.96 3.00
C VAL A 143 -7.63 -8.10 2.76
N LEU A 144 -8.64 -8.24 3.63
CA LEU A 144 -9.77 -7.33 3.71
C LEU A 144 -9.62 -6.47 4.96
N VAL A 145 -9.88 -5.18 4.80
CA VAL A 145 -9.94 -4.19 5.87
C VAL A 145 -11.41 -3.83 6.08
N ASP A 146 -11.89 -4.02 7.31
CA ASP A 146 -13.30 -3.87 7.72
C ASP A 146 -14.27 -4.69 6.85
N GLY A 147 -13.80 -5.83 6.31
CA GLY A 147 -14.60 -6.75 5.49
C GLY A 147 -14.89 -6.30 4.06
N GLU A 148 -14.53 -5.07 3.68
CA GLU A 148 -14.88 -4.50 2.37
C GLU A 148 -13.67 -4.03 1.55
N LYS A 149 -12.69 -3.40 2.19
CA LYS A 149 -11.58 -2.76 1.46
C LYS A 149 -10.46 -3.74 1.20
N ALA A 150 -10.06 -3.88 -0.05
CA ALA A 150 -8.90 -4.68 -0.42
C ALA A 150 -7.61 -4.03 0.11
N GLY A 151 -6.79 -4.84 0.78
CA GLY A 151 -5.45 -4.50 1.23
C GLY A 151 -4.45 -5.56 0.81
N SER A 152 -3.17 -5.27 1.07
CA SER A 152 -2.08 -6.24 0.87
C SER A 152 -1.06 -6.16 2.00
N ALA A 153 -0.43 -7.29 2.27
CA ALA A 153 0.68 -7.39 3.20
C ALA A 153 1.85 -8.13 2.56
N ILE A 154 3.07 -7.62 2.75
CA ILE A 154 4.30 -8.28 2.31
C ILE A 154 4.85 -9.13 3.45
N ILE A 155 5.37 -10.31 3.11
CA ILE A 155 6.02 -11.20 4.07
C ILE A 155 7.51 -10.86 4.11
N ASN A 156 7.99 -10.42 5.26
CA ASN A 156 9.42 -10.23 5.53
C ASN A 156 10.02 -11.48 6.22
N TYR A 157 11.34 -11.51 6.42
CA TYR A 157 12.00 -12.66 7.06
C TYR A 157 11.54 -12.93 8.50
N ASP A 158 11.16 -11.90 9.26
CA ASP A 158 10.60 -12.08 10.61
C ASP A 158 9.25 -12.80 10.58
N ARG A 159 8.37 -12.39 9.65
CA ARG A 159 7.06 -13.01 9.48
C ARG A 159 7.19 -14.42 8.92
N LEU A 160 8.10 -14.66 7.97
CA LEU A 160 8.41 -16.00 7.46
C LEU A 160 8.81 -16.96 8.60
N ARG A 161 9.74 -16.52 9.46
CA ARG A 161 10.18 -17.30 10.63
C ARG A 161 9.03 -17.57 11.61
N TRP A 162 8.19 -16.57 11.86
CA TRP A 162 7.02 -16.72 12.74
C TRP A 162 5.99 -17.70 12.19
N LEU A 163 5.78 -17.73 10.87
CA LEU A 163 4.89 -18.68 10.19
C LEU A 163 5.47 -20.10 10.11
N GLY A 164 6.79 -20.27 10.36
CA GLY A 164 7.43 -21.58 10.40
C GLY A 164 7.59 -22.26 9.04
N VAL A 165 7.64 -21.49 7.95
CA VAL A 165 7.77 -22.01 6.58
C VAL A 165 9.09 -21.61 5.92
N SER A 166 9.55 -22.39 4.94
CA SER A 166 10.74 -22.05 4.16
C SER A 166 10.43 -21.04 3.06
N GLU A 167 11.46 -20.37 2.57
CA GLU A 167 11.36 -19.44 1.43
C GLU A 167 10.93 -20.18 0.16
N GLU A 168 11.41 -21.41 -0.06
CA GLU A 168 11.04 -22.24 -1.20
C GLU A 168 9.55 -22.60 -1.19
N GLN A 169 9.01 -22.96 -0.02
CA GLN A 169 7.59 -23.27 0.14
C GLN A 169 6.73 -22.03 -0.13
N LEU A 170 7.10 -20.89 0.47
CA LEU A 170 6.40 -19.61 0.26
C LEU A 170 6.38 -19.23 -1.22
N LYS A 171 7.53 -19.33 -1.89
CA LYS A 171 7.67 -19.05 -3.32
C LYS A 171 6.77 -19.96 -4.15
N GLN A 172 6.80 -21.27 -3.89
CA GLN A 172 6.01 -22.24 -4.64
C GLN A 172 4.51 -21.93 -4.51
N ASP A 173 4.02 -21.77 -3.29
CA ASP A 173 2.60 -21.51 -3.02
C ASP A 173 2.14 -20.19 -3.67
N ALA A 174 2.94 -19.11 -3.56
CA ALA A 174 2.61 -17.83 -4.16
C ALA A 174 2.51 -17.90 -5.70
N TRP A 175 3.42 -18.62 -6.36
CA TRP A 175 3.39 -18.81 -7.80
C TRP A 175 2.26 -19.71 -8.26
N GLU A 176 1.96 -20.78 -7.54
CA GLU A 176 0.84 -21.68 -7.84
C GLU A 176 -0.50 -20.92 -7.75
N ASN A 177 -0.68 -20.11 -6.72
CA ASN A 177 -1.85 -19.26 -6.59
C ASN A 177 -1.94 -18.23 -7.72
N MET A 178 -0.87 -17.49 -7.99
CA MET A 178 -0.86 -16.45 -9.03
C MET A 178 -1.25 -17.03 -10.40
N LYS A 179 -0.77 -18.23 -10.75
CA LYS A 179 -1.15 -18.90 -12.01
C LYS A 179 -2.64 -19.24 -12.09
N GLN A 180 -3.28 -19.52 -10.96
CA GLN A 180 -4.69 -19.90 -10.89
C GLN A 180 -5.62 -18.68 -10.81
N SER A 181 -5.28 -17.70 -9.97
CA SER A 181 -6.12 -16.52 -9.70
C SER A 181 -5.89 -15.39 -10.70
N ASN A 182 -4.67 -15.25 -11.21
CA ASN A 182 -4.22 -14.13 -12.03
C ASN A 182 -3.44 -14.63 -13.27
N PRO A 183 -4.05 -15.47 -14.13
CA PRO A 183 -3.36 -15.97 -15.31
C PRO A 183 -2.95 -14.82 -16.25
N PRO A 184 -1.79 -14.92 -16.92
CA PRO A 184 -1.34 -13.90 -17.85
C PRO A 184 -2.27 -13.84 -19.07
N CYS A 185 -2.59 -12.63 -19.51
CA CYS A 185 -3.40 -12.37 -20.68
C CYS A 185 -2.76 -11.26 -21.54
N PHE A 186 -3.05 -11.31 -22.84
CA PHE A 186 -2.58 -10.33 -23.81
C PHE A 186 -3.78 -9.54 -24.32
N LEU A 187 -3.77 -8.24 -24.10
CA LEU A 187 -4.87 -7.34 -24.43
C LEU A 187 -4.40 -6.25 -25.38
N ASP A 188 -5.29 -5.75 -26.23
CA ASP A 188 -5.06 -4.48 -26.91
C ASP A 188 -4.99 -3.35 -25.87
N LEU A 189 -4.06 -2.41 -26.05
CA LEU A 189 -3.91 -1.30 -25.11
C LEU A 189 -5.19 -0.46 -25.01
N GLN A 190 -5.94 -0.29 -26.11
CA GLN A 190 -7.19 0.46 -26.10
C GLN A 190 -8.25 -0.25 -25.27
N ASP A 191 -8.37 -1.58 -25.39
CA ASP A 191 -9.29 -2.39 -24.59
C ASP A 191 -8.94 -2.31 -23.09
N MET A 192 -7.65 -2.34 -22.76
CA MET A 192 -7.17 -2.25 -21.39
C MET A 192 -7.45 -0.86 -20.78
N LEU A 193 -7.17 0.21 -21.52
CA LEU A 193 -7.49 1.57 -21.10
C LEU A 193 -9.00 1.75 -20.90
N ALA A 194 -9.82 1.25 -21.82
CA ALA A 194 -11.28 1.31 -21.70
C ALA A 194 -11.81 0.62 -20.43
N LYS A 195 -11.22 -0.52 -20.04
CA LYS A 195 -11.55 -1.20 -18.77
C LYS A 195 -11.15 -0.39 -17.54
N MET A 196 -9.97 0.24 -17.54
CA MET A 196 -9.55 1.10 -16.44
C MET A 196 -10.55 2.25 -16.21
N TYR A 197 -11.05 2.86 -17.29
CA TYR A 197 -12.07 3.91 -17.18
C TYR A 197 -13.44 3.43 -16.68
N SER A 198 -13.82 2.17 -16.90
CA SER A 198 -15.08 1.64 -16.38
C SER A 198 -15.02 1.31 -14.89
N ASP A 199 -13.84 0.94 -14.38
CA ASP A 199 -13.64 0.56 -12.98
C ASP A 199 -13.30 1.76 -12.08
N GLU A 200 -12.68 2.82 -12.62
CA GLU A 200 -12.28 4.04 -11.89
C GLU A 200 -13.34 5.16 -11.91
N LEU A 201 -14.60 4.87 -11.52
CA LEU A 201 -15.51 5.93 -11.06
C LEU A 201 -15.16 6.35 -9.61
N GLY A 202 -13.91 6.79 -9.40
CA GLY A 202 -13.38 7.23 -8.11
C GLY A 202 -11.90 7.56 -8.17
N ASP A 203 -11.57 8.82 -8.46
CA ASP A 203 -10.26 9.46 -8.23
C ASP A 203 -9.07 9.22 -9.18
N VAL A 204 -9.30 9.17 -10.50
CA VAL A 204 -8.25 9.61 -11.44
C VAL A 204 -8.58 10.99 -11.98
N LYS A 205 -7.82 12.00 -11.51
CA LYS A 205 -7.81 13.34 -12.12
C LYS A 205 -7.47 13.17 -13.59
N ALA A 206 -8.38 13.60 -14.46
CA ALA A 206 -8.34 13.53 -15.92
C ALA A 206 -7.21 14.38 -16.59
N GLY A 207 -6.05 14.51 -15.95
CA GLY A 207 -4.95 15.40 -16.38
C GLY A 207 -3.75 14.69 -17.00
N SER A 208 -3.72 13.36 -17.11
CA SER A 208 -2.57 12.60 -17.63
C SER A 208 -2.73 12.07 -19.06
N LEU A 209 -3.84 12.37 -19.73
CA LEU A 209 -4.05 11.99 -21.15
C LEU A 209 -4.13 13.19 -22.10
N GLU A 210 -3.48 14.29 -21.76
CA GLU A 210 -3.19 15.33 -22.74
C GLU A 210 -2.16 14.79 -23.74
N TYR A 211 -2.66 14.41 -24.92
CA TYR A 211 -1.96 14.27 -26.21
C TYR A 211 -1.04 13.05 -26.42
N LEU A 212 -1.63 11.92 -26.82
CA LEU A 212 -0.99 10.96 -27.74
C LEU A 212 -1.30 11.34 -29.20
N GLU A 213 -1.05 12.60 -29.59
CA GLU A 213 -1.20 13.04 -30.99
C GLU A 213 -0.12 12.43 -31.93
N ASP A 214 0.95 11.87 -31.36
CA ASP A 214 2.09 11.30 -32.09
C ASP A 214 2.05 9.77 -32.25
N VAL A 215 0.97 9.10 -31.82
CA VAL A 215 0.84 7.64 -32.00
C VAL A 215 0.21 7.37 -33.36
N ASP A 216 0.93 6.66 -34.24
CA ASP A 216 0.39 6.18 -35.51
C ASP A 216 -0.92 5.41 -35.24
N PRO A 217 -2.06 5.82 -35.81
CA PRO A 217 -3.33 5.12 -35.62
C PRO A 217 -3.31 3.67 -36.13
N ASN A 218 -2.28 3.26 -36.88
CA ASN A 218 -2.02 1.87 -37.26
C ASN A 218 -1.06 1.12 -36.32
N ALA A 219 -0.49 1.77 -35.31
CA ALA A 219 0.36 1.11 -34.32
C ALA A 219 -0.51 0.27 -33.38
N MET A 220 -0.59 -1.03 -33.64
CA MET A 220 -1.19 -1.99 -32.73
C MET A 220 -0.30 -2.15 -31.50
N MET A 221 -0.73 -1.60 -30.37
CA MET A 221 -0.05 -1.76 -29.09
C MET A 221 -0.79 -2.79 -28.26
N TYR A 222 -0.04 -3.74 -27.73
CA TYR A 222 -0.56 -4.78 -26.86
C TYR A 222 0.10 -4.74 -25.50
N VAL A 223 -0.66 -5.11 -24.48
CA VAL A 223 -0.23 -5.20 -23.10
C VAL A 223 -0.30 -6.65 -22.65
N LEU A 224 0.80 -7.18 -22.14
CA LEU A 224 0.82 -8.40 -21.35
C LEU A 224 0.53 -8.01 -19.89
N THR A 225 -0.60 -8.47 -19.36
CA THR A 225 -1.04 -8.22 -17.98
C THR A 225 -1.62 -9.51 -17.37
N ASN A 226 -2.16 -9.44 -16.16
CA ASN A 226 -2.94 -10.53 -15.58
C ASN A 226 -4.44 -10.26 -15.79
N SER A 227 -5.26 -11.30 -15.87
CA SER A 227 -6.68 -11.19 -16.24
C SER A 227 -7.64 -10.61 -15.19
N ASN A 228 -7.13 -10.05 -14.09
CA ASN A 228 -7.92 -9.53 -12.97
C ASN A 228 -8.11 -8.02 -13.04
#